data_AF-A0A3D3S2C0-F1
#
_entry.id   AF-A0A3D3S2C0-F1
#
_cell.length_a   1.000
_cell.length_b   1.000
_cell.length_c   1.000
_cell.angle_alpha   90.00
_cell.angle_beta   90.00
_cell.angle_gamma   90.00
#
_symmetry.space_group_name_H-M   'P 1'
#
loop_
_entity.id
_entity.type
_entity.pdbx_description
1 polymer ?
#
loop_
_entity_poly.entity_id
_entity_poly.type
_entity_poly.pdbx_seq_one_letter_code
_entity_poly.pdbx_strand_id
1 'polypeptide(L)'
;GQPLKVWLSGIGTQFTWREKLMLAWIGPRGIVAAAISGLFALRLQEAGFAGADMLVPLTFIVILGTVIFASATARPAARWLGVADPEDRGVLIVGSNRLSRAIAAALNTQGFRTLLADGDYTGIRTARMEGLNAYFGNPVSPEADRTLDLVGIGRLFAMSRHPELNALATVRYRREFGAGNVYVLRTRRETDGAERERIASHIQGRPMFGENVSHSALLGLLEEGAKISATRLTEAFDWDAYQQRFADGGQLLFAVSPAGRLYVTGPAFDARPTADWVLIGLYKPRPEDDEAAGKQAKAAGA
;
A
#
# COMPACT_ATOMS: atom_id res chain seq x y z
N GLY A 1 -24.64 20.48 -20.83
CA GLY A 1 -23.84 20.66 -19.60
C GLY A 1 -22.70 19.66 -19.55
N GLN A 2 -21.68 19.90 -18.73
CA GLN A 2 -20.51 19.02 -18.56
C GLN A 2 -20.84 17.54 -18.23
N PRO A 3 -21.89 17.21 -17.44
CA PRO A 3 -22.29 15.81 -17.22
C PRO A 3 -22.70 15.09 -18.51
N LEU A 4 -23.39 15.79 -19.41
CA LEU A 4 -23.80 15.26 -20.71
C LEU A 4 -22.60 15.01 -21.63
N LYS A 5 -21.59 15.89 -21.58
CA LYS A 5 -20.35 15.75 -22.36
C LYS A 5 -19.53 14.55 -21.90
N VAL A 6 -19.38 14.36 -20.59
CA VAL A 6 -18.68 13.20 -20.01
C VAL A 6 -19.43 11.88 -20.28
N TRP A 7 -20.76 11.92 -20.25
CA TRP A 7 -21.58 10.77 -20.62
C TRP A 7 -21.43 10.40 -22.09
N LEU A 8 -21.50 11.38 -23.00
CA LEU A 8 -21.34 11.18 -24.44
C LEU A 8 -19.92 10.75 -24.81
N SER A 9 -18.88 11.29 -24.15
CA SER A 9 -17.49 10.89 -24.35
C SER A 9 -17.14 9.56 -23.67
N GLY A 10 -17.99 9.10 -22.74
CA GLY A 10 -17.83 7.84 -22.02
C GLY A 10 -18.58 6.65 -22.63
N ILE A 11 -19.16 6.82 -23.82
CA ILE A 11 -19.76 5.72 -24.57
C ILE A 11 -18.61 4.84 -25.11
N GLY A 12 -18.53 3.59 -24.64
CA GLY A 12 -17.48 2.63 -25.01
C GLY A 12 -16.27 2.54 -24.06
N THR A 13 -16.26 3.27 -22.94
CA THR A 13 -15.22 3.15 -21.91
C THR A 13 -15.63 2.18 -20.78
N GLN A 14 -14.63 1.61 -20.09
CA GLN A 14 -14.85 0.68 -18.96
C GLN A 14 -15.32 1.37 -17.66
N PHE A 15 -15.56 2.69 -17.69
CA PHE A 15 -15.92 3.43 -16.48
C PHE A 15 -17.35 3.14 -16.02
N THR A 16 -17.49 2.85 -14.74
CA THR A 16 -18.77 2.77 -14.04
C THR A 16 -19.48 4.13 -14.05
N TRP A 17 -20.80 4.13 -13.88
CA TRP A 17 -21.58 5.37 -13.80
C TRP A 17 -21.12 6.28 -12.65
N ARG A 18 -20.58 5.70 -11.57
CA ARG A 18 -20.05 6.44 -10.40
C ARG A 18 -18.75 7.16 -10.73
N GLU A 19 -17.85 6.51 -11.48
CA GLU A 19 -16.61 7.13 -11.97
C GLU A 19 -16.91 8.25 -12.96
N LYS A 20 -17.88 8.05 -13.86
CA LYS A 20 -18.34 9.09 -14.79
C LYS A 20 -18.91 10.30 -14.06
N LEU A 21 -19.64 10.08 -12.96
CA LEU A 21 -20.17 11.16 -12.13
C LEU A 21 -19.04 11.92 -11.42
N MET A 22 -18.03 11.21 -10.91
CA MET A 22 -16.85 11.79 -10.27
C MET A 22 -16.01 12.62 -11.26
N LEU A 23 -15.80 12.11 -12.48
CA LEU A 23 -15.12 12.82 -13.56
C LEU A 23 -15.88 14.09 -13.98
N ALA A 24 -17.21 14.03 -14.06
CA ALA A 24 -18.04 15.19 -14.33
C ALA A 24 -18.01 16.23 -13.18
N TRP A 25 -17.79 15.78 -11.95
CA TRP A 25 -17.66 16.63 -10.77
C TRP A 25 -16.35 17.42 -10.75
N ILE A 26 -15.22 16.77 -11.04
CA ILE A 26 -13.87 17.37 -11.01
C ILE A 26 -13.47 18.08 -12.32
N GLY A 27 -14.09 17.71 -13.45
CA GLY A 27 -13.64 18.17 -14.77
C GLY A 27 -13.50 19.69 -14.93
N PRO A 28 -12.65 20.17 -15.84
CA PRO A 28 -12.30 21.59 -15.98
C PRO A 28 -13.53 22.47 -16.23
N ARG A 29 -13.71 23.51 -15.41
CA ARG A 29 -14.80 24.50 -15.49
C ARG A 29 -14.21 25.91 -15.63
N GLY A 30 -14.98 26.82 -16.21
CA GLY A 30 -14.66 28.25 -16.18
C GLY A 30 -13.87 28.82 -17.37
N ILE A 31 -13.21 27.99 -18.19
CA ILE A 31 -12.43 28.49 -19.36
C ILE A 31 -13.32 29.29 -20.32
N VAL A 32 -14.51 28.76 -20.64
CA VAL A 32 -15.47 29.45 -21.52
C VAL A 32 -16.03 30.71 -20.86
N ALA A 33 -16.29 30.68 -19.55
CA ALA A 33 -16.80 31.83 -18.82
C ALA A 33 -15.78 32.97 -18.76
N ALA A 34 -14.50 32.66 -18.55
CA ALA A 34 -13.41 33.64 -18.60
C ALA A 34 -13.28 34.28 -20.00
N ALA A 35 -13.34 33.48 -21.07
CA ALA A 35 -13.24 33.98 -22.44
C ALA A 35 -14.41 34.91 -22.82
N ILE A 36 -15.64 34.51 -22.50
CA ILE A 36 -16.84 35.32 -22.78
C ILE A 36 -16.83 36.59 -21.93
N SER A 37 -16.46 36.49 -20.65
CA SER A 37 -16.35 37.63 -19.75
C SER A 37 -15.34 38.67 -20.25
N GLY A 38 -14.18 38.23 -20.73
CA GLY A 38 -13.20 39.12 -21.36
C GLY A 38 -13.73 39.84 -22.61
N LEU A 39 -14.42 39.11 -23.49
CA LEU A 39 -15.03 39.70 -24.69
C LEU A 39 -16.14 40.71 -24.34
N PHE A 40 -16.98 40.39 -23.35
CA PHE A 40 -18.04 41.29 -22.90
C PHE A 40 -17.49 42.51 -22.18
N ALA A 41 -16.48 42.35 -21.31
CA ALA A 41 -15.82 43.46 -20.63
C ALA A 41 -15.28 44.49 -21.63
N LEU A 42 -14.62 44.05 -22.71
CA LEU A 42 -14.16 44.92 -23.79
C LEU A 42 -15.31 45.67 -24.46
N ARG A 43 -16.40 44.98 -24.82
CA ARG A 43 -17.56 45.59 -25.47
C ARG A 43 -18.30 46.59 -24.59
N LEU A 44 -18.45 46.30 -23.30
CA LEU A 44 -19.09 47.20 -22.33
C LEU A 44 -18.22 48.44 -22.05
N GLN A 45 -16.90 48.28 -22.05
CA GLN A 45 -15.96 49.39 -21.94
C GLN A 45 -16.03 50.30 -23.18
N GLU A 46 -16.07 49.73 -24.39
CA GLU A 46 -16.29 50.47 -25.65
C GLU A 46 -17.64 51.22 -25.66
N ALA A 47 -18.67 50.65 -25.04
CA ALA A 47 -20.00 51.25 -24.92
C ALA A 47 -20.13 52.29 -23.78
N GLY A 48 -19.05 52.57 -23.04
CA GLY A 48 -19.01 53.60 -21.99
C GLY A 48 -19.61 53.19 -20.64
N PHE A 49 -19.82 51.89 -20.39
CA PHE A 49 -20.29 51.42 -19.08
C PHE A 49 -19.19 51.45 -18.03
N ALA A 50 -19.43 52.16 -16.93
CA ALA A 50 -18.53 52.20 -15.78
C ALA A 50 -18.43 50.84 -15.09
N GLY A 51 -17.21 50.38 -14.77
CA GLY A 51 -16.94 49.13 -14.06
C GLY A 51 -16.89 47.87 -14.92
N ALA A 52 -16.90 48.00 -16.25
CA ALA A 52 -16.78 46.86 -17.17
C ALA A 52 -15.47 46.08 -17.02
N ASP A 53 -14.40 46.75 -16.58
CA ASP A 53 -13.09 46.20 -16.24
C ASP A 53 -13.13 45.23 -15.05
N MET A 54 -14.11 45.36 -14.14
CA MET A 54 -14.28 44.50 -12.96
C MET A 54 -14.91 43.14 -13.27
N LEU A 55 -15.56 43.00 -14.43
CA LEU A 55 -16.20 41.74 -14.84
C LEU A 55 -15.19 40.59 -14.94
N VAL A 56 -13.99 40.88 -15.45
CA VAL A 56 -12.94 39.88 -15.61
C VAL A 56 -12.45 39.39 -14.23
N PRO A 57 -11.98 40.25 -13.30
CA PRO A 57 -11.62 39.85 -11.94
C PRO A 57 -12.73 39.09 -11.19
N LEU A 58 -13.98 39.55 -11.24
CA LEU A 58 -15.11 38.88 -10.61
C LEU A 58 -15.33 37.47 -11.15
N THR A 59 -15.20 37.30 -12.47
CA THR A 59 -15.32 36.00 -13.13
C THR A 59 -14.20 35.07 -12.66
N PHE A 60 -12.97 35.55 -12.55
CA PHE A 60 -11.85 34.77 -12.02
C PHE A 60 -12.07 34.35 -10.56
N ILE A 61 -12.60 35.24 -9.71
CA ILE A 61 -12.94 34.92 -8.31
C ILE A 61 -13.98 33.80 -8.25
N VAL A 62 -15.03 33.87 -9.08
CA VAL A 62 -16.07 32.84 -9.15
C VAL A 62 -15.48 31.51 -9.60
N ILE A 63 -14.65 31.51 -10.65
CA ILE A 63 -13.96 30.30 -11.12
C ILE A 63 -13.11 29.71 -10.00
N LEU A 64 -12.28 30.52 -9.36
CA LEU A 64 -11.40 30.05 -8.27
C LEU A 64 -12.21 29.48 -7.09
N GLY A 65 -13.27 30.18 -6.67
CA GLY A 65 -14.16 29.73 -5.60
C GLY A 65 -14.81 28.38 -5.92
N THR A 66 -15.27 28.20 -7.16
CA THR A 66 -15.87 26.92 -7.59
C THR A 66 -14.84 25.79 -7.67
N VAL A 67 -13.60 26.06 -8.09
CA VAL A 67 -12.52 25.07 -8.10
C VAL A 67 -12.13 24.65 -6.68
N ILE A 68 -11.99 25.59 -5.76
CA ILE A 68 -11.69 25.30 -4.35
C ILE A 68 -12.81 24.46 -3.74
N PHE A 69 -14.07 24.86 -3.94
CA PHE A 69 -15.23 24.13 -3.42
C PHE A 69 -15.32 22.71 -3.98
N ALA A 70 -15.15 22.54 -5.30
CA ALA A 70 -15.14 21.23 -5.93
C ALA A 70 -13.97 20.36 -5.43
N SER A 71 -12.79 20.96 -5.23
CA SER A 71 -11.61 20.24 -4.73
C SER A 71 -11.78 19.79 -3.28
N ALA A 72 -12.35 20.64 -2.43
CA ALA A 72 -12.65 20.30 -1.03
C ALA A 72 -13.70 19.18 -0.92
N THR A 73 -14.70 19.19 -1.80
CA THR A 73 -15.79 18.20 -1.81
C THR A 73 -15.46 16.91 -2.59
N ALA A 74 -14.41 16.91 -3.41
CA ALA A 74 -14.04 15.77 -4.24
C ALA A 74 -13.74 14.51 -3.41
N ARG A 75 -12.86 14.61 -2.40
CA ARG A 75 -12.46 13.45 -1.59
C ARG A 75 -13.63 12.79 -0.85
N PRO A 76 -14.50 13.51 -0.11
CA PRO A 76 -15.66 12.88 0.51
C PRO A 76 -16.66 12.33 -0.52
N ALA A 77 -16.86 13.01 -1.66
CA ALA A 77 -17.72 12.50 -2.73
C ALA A 77 -17.19 11.19 -3.35
N ALA A 78 -15.89 11.08 -3.61
CA ALA A 78 -15.26 9.85 -4.10
C ALA A 78 -15.44 8.68 -3.12
N ARG A 79 -15.25 8.94 -1.82
CA ARG A 79 -15.46 7.92 -0.77
C ARG A 79 -16.91 7.47 -0.70
N TRP A 80 -17.85 8.42 -0.75
CA TRP A 80 -19.29 8.10 -0.73
C TRP A 80 -19.73 7.30 -1.96
N LEU A 81 -19.19 7.64 -3.13
CA LEU A 81 -19.46 6.92 -4.38
C LEU A 81 -18.68 5.59 -4.48
N GLY A 82 -17.77 5.30 -3.55
CA GLY A 82 -16.95 4.07 -3.58
C GLY A 82 -16.00 4.00 -4.78
N VAL A 83 -15.59 5.16 -5.30
CA VAL A 83 -14.66 5.32 -6.43
C VAL A 83 -13.37 6.04 -6.01
N ALA A 84 -13.19 6.21 -4.70
CA ALA A 84 -11.86 6.49 -4.17
C ALA A 84 -10.98 5.27 -4.42
N ASP A 85 -9.72 5.51 -4.80
CA ASP A 85 -8.73 4.44 -4.85
C ASP A 85 -8.76 3.64 -3.52
N PRO A 86 -8.55 2.31 -3.58
CA PRO A 86 -8.32 1.52 -2.38
C PRO A 86 -7.23 2.25 -1.58
N GLU A 87 -7.47 2.49 -0.28
CA GLU A 87 -6.43 3.10 0.55
C GLU A 87 -5.10 2.37 0.32
N ASP A 88 -3.99 3.10 0.19
CA ASP A 88 -2.62 2.62 -0.11
C ASP A 88 -2.08 1.70 1.00
N ARG A 89 -2.76 0.58 1.19
CA ARG A 89 -2.57 -0.42 2.23
C ARG A 89 -1.73 -1.56 1.68
N GLY A 90 -1.74 -1.75 0.36
CA GLY A 90 -1.03 -2.82 -0.31
C GLY A 90 0.49 -2.74 -0.19
N VAL A 91 1.14 -3.82 -0.59
CA VAL A 91 2.57 -4.05 -0.39
C VAL A 91 3.19 -4.60 -1.69
N LEU A 92 4.19 -3.88 -2.20
CA LEU A 92 5.12 -4.41 -3.20
C LEU A 92 6.18 -5.23 -2.46
N ILE A 93 6.31 -6.51 -2.81
CA ILE A 93 7.30 -7.41 -2.22
C ILE A 93 8.35 -7.71 -3.29
N VAL A 94 9.58 -7.22 -3.10
CA VAL A 94 10.69 -7.54 -3.98
C VAL A 94 11.31 -8.86 -3.54
N GLY A 95 11.29 -9.85 -4.43
CA GLY A 95 11.67 -11.24 -4.15
C GLY A 95 10.49 -12.21 -4.12
N SER A 96 10.67 -13.38 -4.72
CA SER A 96 9.67 -14.43 -4.91
C SER A 96 9.99 -15.74 -4.17
N ASN A 97 10.92 -15.67 -3.21
CA ASN A 97 11.33 -16.81 -2.38
C ASN A 97 10.20 -17.29 -1.46
N ARG A 98 10.37 -18.49 -0.86
CA ARG A 98 9.35 -19.14 -0.01
C ARG A 98 8.84 -18.24 1.12
N LEU A 99 9.73 -17.49 1.77
CA LEU A 99 9.36 -16.54 2.82
C LEU A 99 8.52 -15.37 2.28
N SER A 100 8.94 -14.75 1.17
CA SER A 100 8.19 -13.68 0.51
C SER A 100 6.77 -14.13 0.13
N ARG A 101 6.62 -15.34 -0.42
CA ARG A 101 5.31 -15.89 -0.79
C ARG A 101 4.43 -16.20 0.41
N ALA A 102 5.00 -16.80 1.46
CA ALA A 102 4.27 -17.07 2.70
C ALA A 102 3.75 -15.78 3.35
N ILE A 103 4.59 -14.73 3.40
CA ILE A 103 4.18 -13.42 3.90
C ILE A 103 3.12 -12.79 2.99
N ALA A 104 3.27 -12.88 1.68
CA ALA A 104 2.29 -12.36 0.74
C ALA A 104 0.91 -13.00 0.94
N ALA A 105 0.87 -14.33 1.07
CA ALA A 105 -0.35 -15.07 1.34
C ALA A 105 -0.98 -14.65 2.67
N ALA A 106 -0.19 -14.55 3.74
CA ALA A 106 -0.68 -14.11 5.05
C ALA A 106 -1.26 -12.69 5.03
N LEU A 107 -0.61 -11.76 4.33
CA LEU A 107 -1.08 -10.38 4.17
C LEU A 107 -2.36 -10.29 3.33
N ASN A 108 -2.47 -11.05 2.24
CA ASN A 108 -3.69 -11.12 1.43
C ASN A 108 -4.88 -11.62 2.26
N THR A 109 -4.68 -12.62 3.13
CA THR A 109 -5.73 -13.11 4.06
C THR A 109 -6.20 -12.02 5.02
N GLN A 110 -5.34 -11.04 5.35
CA GLN A 110 -5.69 -9.89 6.17
C GLN A 110 -6.20 -8.68 5.36
N GLY A 111 -6.46 -8.86 4.06
CA GLY A 111 -7.02 -7.84 3.17
C GLY A 111 -6.00 -6.84 2.59
N PHE A 112 -4.70 -7.09 2.74
CA PHE A 112 -3.67 -6.26 2.11
C PHE A 112 -3.34 -6.80 0.73
N ARG A 113 -3.56 -6.00 -0.33
CA ARG A 113 -3.13 -6.35 -1.69
C ARG A 113 -1.62 -6.51 -1.73
N THR A 114 -1.11 -7.68 -2.09
CA THR A 114 0.33 -7.88 -2.33
C THR A 114 0.65 -8.04 -3.80
N LEU A 115 1.79 -7.52 -4.23
CA LEU A 115 2.39 -7.77 -5.56
C LEU A 115 3.83 -8.23 -5.36
N LEU A 116 4.16 -9.45 -5.77
CA LEU A 116 5.54 -9.93 -5.79
C LEU A 116 6.23 -9.49 -7.08
N ALA A 117 7.50 -9.06 -7.01
CA ALA A 117 8.28 -8.72 -8.17
C ALA A 117 9.69 -9.34 -8.06
N ASP A 118 10.08 -10.12 -9.07
CA ASP A 118 11.37 -10.82 -9.08
C ASP A 118 11.77 -11.20 -10.52
N GLY A 119 13.07 -11.28 -10.76
CA GLY A 119 13.66 -11.81 -11.99
C GLY A 119 13.76 -13.34 -12.00
N ASP A 120 13.55 -14.02 -10.87
CA ASP A 120 13.50 -15.49 -10.82
C ASP A 120 12.18 -16.04 -11.39
N TYR A 121 12.25 -16.63 -12.58
CA TYR A 121 11.09 -17.24 -13.24
C TYR A 121 10.46 -18.36 -12.39
N THR A 122 11.27 -19.15 -11.70
CA THR A 122 10.77 -20.31 -10.93
C THR A 122 9.96 -19.85 -9.72
N GLY A 123 10.48 -18.90 -8.96
CA GLY A 123 9.78 -18.28 -7.84
C GLY A 123 8.49 -17.58 -8.28
N ILE A 124 8.52 -16.81 -9.38
CA ILE A 124 7.32 -16.13 -9.91
C ILE A 124 6.26 -17.12 -10.41
N ARG A 125 6.67 -18.17 -11.14
CA ARG A 125 5.76 -19.23 -11.56
C ARG A 125 5.09 -19.88 -10.36
N THR A 126 5.85 -20.18 -9.31
CA THR A 126 5.32 -20.77 -8.08
C THR A 126 4.33 -19.82 -7.38
N ALA A 127 4.66 -18.53 -7.28
CA ALA A 127 3.74 -17.53 -6.73
C ALA A 127 2.42 -17.47 -7.49
N ARG A 128 2.45 -17.50 -8.83
CA ARG A 128 1.23 -17.52 -9.65
C ARG A 128 0.40 -18.78 -9.45
N MET A 129 1.05 -19.95 -9.32
CA MET A 129 0.36 -21.21 -9.02
C MET A 129 -0.28 -21.20 -7.62
N GLU A 130 0.32 -20.49 -6.67
CA GLU A 130 -0.25 -20.23 -5.33
C GLU A 130 -1.35 -19.15 -5.33
N GLY A 131 -1.72 -18.60 -6.51
CA GLY A 131 -2.75 -17.57 -6.66
C GLY A 131 -2.29 -16.15 -6.28
N LEU A 132 -0.98 -15.92 -6.13
CA LEU A 132 -0.43 -14.62 -5.77
C LEU A 132 -0.19 -13.75 -7.01
N ASN A 133 -0.46 -12.45 -6.90
CA ASN A 133 -0.11 -11.49 -7.94
C ASN A 133 1.40 -11.35 -8.03
N ALA A 134 1.96 -11.56 -9.22
CA ALA A 134 3.40 -11.58 -9.41
C ALA A 134 3.85 -11.01 -10.77
N TYR A 135 4.77 -10.07 -10.72
CA TYR A 135 5.49 -9.47 -11.85
C TYR A 135 6.81 -10.20 -12.08
N PHE A 136 7.01 -10.69 -13.31
CA PHE A 136 8.26 -11.29 -13.75
C PHE A 136 9.12 -10.23 -14.42
N GLY A 137 10.30 -9.96 -13.86
CA GLY A 137 11.23 -8.97 -14.39
C GLY A 137 11.99 -8.26 -13.27
N ASN A 138 12.90 -7.38 -13.65
CA ASN A 138 13.63 -6.56 -12.70
C ASN A 138 12.73 -5.41 -12.19
N PRO A 139 12.35 -5.35 -10.90
CA PRO A 139 11.45 -4.33 -10.38
C PRO A 139 12.00 -2.90 -10.47
N VAL A 140 13.31 -2.72 -10.61
CA VAL A 140 13.95 -1.40 -10.72
C VAL A 140 14.36 -1.07 -12.17
N SER A 141 13.71 -1.70 -13.15
CA SER A 141 13.96 -1.45 -14.57
C SER A 141 13.02 -0.39 -15.15
N PRO A 142 13.40 0.26 -16.27
CA PRO A 142 12.51 1.16 -17.00
C PRO A 142 11.25 0.48 -17.57
N GLU A 143 11.28 -0.84 -17.76
CA GLU A 143 10.09 -1.61 -18.12
C GLU A 143 9.13 -1.72 -16.94
N ALA A 144 9.65 -2.03 -15.76
CA ALA A 144 8.88 -2.12 -14.53
C ALA A 144 8.18 -0.78 -14.21
N ASP A 145 8.85 0.35 -14.43
CA ASP A 145 8.26 1.69 -14.28
C ASP A 145 6.99 1.92 -15.11
N ARG A 146 6.83 1.19 -16.23
CA ARG A 146 5.70 1.32 -17.16
C ARG A 146 4.62 0.25 -16.96
N THR A 147 4.99 -0.87 -16.35
CA THR A 147 4.17 -2.10 -16.38
C THR A 147 3.80 -2.63 -15.00
N LEU A 148 4.51 -2.22 -13.94
CA LEU A 148 4.11 -2.55 -12.58
C LEU A 148 2.84 -1.78 -12.21
N ASP A 149 1.78 -2.53 -11.93
CA ASP A 149 0.56 -1.98 -11.35
C ASP A 149 0.75 -1.74 -9.85
N LEU A 150 1.00 -0.47 -9.50
CA LEU A 150 1.16 -0.02 -8.12
C LEU A 150 -0.13 0.53 -7.50
N VAL A 151 -1.29 0.41 -8.17
CA VAL A 151 -2.56 0.99 -7.67
C VAL A 151 -2.92 0.40 -6.29
N GLY A 152 -3.16 1.26 -5.29
CA GLY A 152 -3.44 0.82 -3.92
C GLY A 152 -2.26 0.15 -3.19
N ILE A 153 -1.04 0.19 -3.75
CA ILE A 153 0.19 -0.21 -3.08
C ILE A 153 0.85 1.02 -2.46
N GLY A 154 1.06 0.99 -1.14
CA GLY A 154 1.65 2.11 -0.40
C GLY A 154 2.95 1.79 0.32
N ARG A 155 3.48 0.57 0.18
CA ARG A 155 4.67 0.09 0.91
C ARG A 155 5.54 -0.79 0.04
N LEU A 156 6.85 -0.77 0.29
CA LEU A 156 7.82 -1.71 -0.27
C LEU A 156 8.37 -2.59 0.84
N PHE A 157 8.33 -3.92 0.65
CA PHE A 157 9.11 -4.89 1.40
C PHE A 157 10.20 -5.47 0.50
N ALA A 158 11.44 -5.01 0.68
CA ALA A 158 12.61 -5.53 -0.01
C ALA A 158 13.11 -6.81 0.69
N MET A 159 12.76 -7.97 0.14
CA MET A 159 12.90 -9.27 0.78
C MET A 159 13.59 -10.31 -0.11
N SER A 160 14.29 -9.86 -1.16
CA SER A 160 15.03 -10.75 -2.03
C SER A 160 16.25 -11.32 -1.31
N ARG A 161 16.84 -12.38 -1.87
CA ARG A 161 18.09 -12.95 -1.38
C ARG A 161 19.32 -12.10 -1.76
N HIS A 162 19.12 -11.03 -2.53
CA HIS A 162 20.17 -10.19 -3.08
C HIS A 162 20.15 -8.81 -2.40
N PRO A 163 21.09 -8.53 -1.47
CA PRO A 163 21.18 -7.25 -0.77
C PRO A 163 21.22 -6.05 -1.71
N GLU A 164 21.89 -6.18 -2.85
CA GLU A 164 22.08 -5.12 -3.83
C GLU A 164 20.74 -4.75 -4.50
N LEU A 165 19.94 -5.75 -4.84
CA LEU A 165 18.59 -5.53 -5.38
C LEU A 165 17.68 -4.90 -4.31
N ASN A 166 17.78 -5.36 -3.07
CA ASN A 166 17.01 -4.80 -1.97
C ASN A 166 17.35 -3.32 -1.75
N ALA A 167 18.63 -2.98 -1.71
CA ALA A 167 19.11 -1.60 -1.57
C ALA A 167 18.64 -0.72 -2.75
N LEU A 168 18.81 -1.17 -3.99
CA LEU A 168 18.38 -0.42 -5.17
C LEU A 168 16.86 -0.21 -5.20
N ALA A 169 16.07 -1.24 -4.85
CA ALA A 169 14.63 -1.13 -4.71
C ALA A 169 14.25 -0.09 -3.65
N THR A 170 14.92 -0.11 -2.49
CA THR A 170 14.62 0.85 -1.42
C THR A 170 14.88 2.29 -1.87
N VAL A 171 15.95 2.55 -2.62
CA VAL A 171 16.24 3.89 -3.18
C VAL A 171 15.20 4.29 -4.22
N ARG A 172 14.86 3.39 -5.16
CA ARG A 172 13.91 3.66 -6.26
C ARG A 172 12.52 4.01 -5.75
N TYR A 173 12.02 3.25 -4.78
CA TYR A 173 10.64 3.37 -4.28
C TYR A 173 10.48 4.30 -3.07
N ARG A 174 11.59 4.83 -2.52
CA ARG A 174 11.55 5.83 -1.44
C ARG A 174 10.78 7.09 -1.84
N ARG A 175 10.87 7.52 -3.10
CA ARG A 175 10.12 8.68 -3.61
C ARG A 175 8.63 8.38 -3.78
N GLU A 176 8.30 7.15 -4.18
CA GLU A 176 6.92 6.72 -4.44
C GLU A 176 6.14 6.52 -3.13
N PHE A 177 6.69 5.74 -2.20
CA PHE A 177 5.99 5.34 -0.98
C PHE A 177 6.36 6.20 0.23
N GLY A 178 7.43 6.98 0.14
CA GLY A 178 8.01 7.72 1.26
C GLY A 178 8.95 6.87 2.12
N ALA A 179 9.93 7.53 2.75
CA ALA A 179 10.94 6.87 3.59
C ALA A 179 10.35 6.07 4.77
N GLY A 180 9.14 6.42 5.21
CA GLY A 180 8.44 5.72 6.29
C GLY A 180 7.85 4.36 5.92
N ASN A 181 7.68 4.08 4.62
CA ASN A 181 6.95 2.94 4.09
C ASN A 181 7.81 1.99 3.25
N VAL A 182 9.12 2.23 3.22
CA VAL A 182 10.09 1.38 2.54
C VAL A 182 10.85 0.58 3.57
N TYR A 183 10.69 -0.74 3.51
CA TYR A 183 11.24 -1.69 4.46
C TYR A 183 12.19 -2.66 3.77
N VAL A 184 13.18 -3.15 4.52
CA VAL A 184 14.16 -4.13 4.05
C VAL A 184 14.34 -5.24 5.07
N LEU A 185 14.26 -6.49 4.60
CA LEU A 185 14.68 -7.64 5.37
C LEU A 185 16.15 -7.91 5.09
N ARG A 186 16.99 -7.78 6.12
CA ARG A 186 18.43 -7.96 6.01
C ARG A 186 18.77 -9.41 5.68
N THR A 187 19.80 -9.62 4.89
CA THR A 187 20.41 -10.93 4.70
C THR A 187 21.41 -11.22 5.82
N ARG A 188 21.82 -12.49 5.97
CA ARG A 188 22.82 -12.88 6.97
C ARG A 188 24.15 -12.15 6.80
N ARG A 189 24.53 -11.83 5.56
CA ARG A 189 25.74 -11.06 5.26
C ARG A 189 25.69 -9.65 5.86
N GLU A 190 24.50 -9.07 5.94
CA GLU A 190 24.30 -7.71 6.47
C GLU A 190 24.16 -7.70 8.00
N THR A 191 23.74 -8.81 8.62
CA THR A 191 23.71 -8.95 10.09
C THR A 191 25.08 -9.36 10.64
N ASP A 192 25.71 -10.39 10.06
CA ASP A 192 26.88 -11.08 10.61
C ASP A 192 28.19 -10.74 9.90
N GLY A 193 28.13 -10.09 8.72
CA GLY A 193 29.31 -9.82 7.89
C GLY A 193 30.18 -8.67 8.40
N ALA A 194 31.44 -8.66 7.97
CA ALA A 194 32.39 -7.59 8.26
C ALA A 194 31.87 -6.23 7.79
N GLU A 195 32.22 -5.14 8.48
CA GLU A 195 31.74 -3.79 8.20
C GLU A 195 31.91 -3.36 6.72
N ARG A 196 32.95 -3.87 6.04
CA ARG A 196 33.21 -3.61 4.61
C ARG A 196 32.22 -4.28 3.66
N GLU A 197 31.52 -5.33 4.10
CA GLU A 197 30.50 -6.05 3.33
C GLU A 197 29.08 -5.50 3.54
N ARG A 198 28.91 -4.60 4.52
CA ARG A 198 27.61 -3.99 4.81
C ARG A 198 27.33 -2.85 3.85
N ILE A 199 26.16 -2.87 3.22
CA ILE A 199 25.68 -1.73 2.43
C ILE A 199 25.49 -0.54 3.37
N ALA A 200 25.94 0.65 2.98
CA ALA A 200 25.92 1.84 3.83
C ALA A 200 24.50 2.14 4.38
N SER A 201 24.41 2.41 5.68
CA SER A 201 23.16 2.56 6.43
C SER A 201 22.20 3.63 5.86
N HIS A 202 22.73 4.69 5.24
CA HIS A 202 21.94 5.75 4.61
C HIS A 202 21.20 5.32 3.33
N ILE A 203 21.64 4.24 2.69
CA ILE A 203 21.04 3.65 1.49
C ILE A 203 19.90 2.69 1.89
N GLN A 204 19.80 2.28 3.15
CA GLN A 204 18.86 1.25 3.58
C GLN A 204 17.42 1.78 3.76
N GLY A 205 16.44 0.94 3.45
CA GLY A 205 15.08 1.09 3.96
C GLY A 205 15.01 0.84 5.47
N ARG A 206 13.82 0.92 6.06
CA ARG A 206 13.58 0.57 7.47
C ARG A 206 13.80 -0.94 7.68
N PRO A 207 14.68 -1.37 8.60
CA PRO A 207 14.88 -2.79 8.86
C PRO A 207 13.61 -3.44 9.41
N MET A 208 13.29 -4.63 8.91
CA MET A 208 12.14 -5.44 9.33
C MET A 208 12.49 -6.39 10.48
N PHE A 209 11.51 -6.68 11.34
CA PHE A 209 11.42 -7.78 12.30
C PHE A 209 12.42 -7.81 13.46
N GLY A 210 13.52 -7.07 13.40
CA GLY A 210 14.47 -6.92 14.52
C GLY A 210 15.88 -6.61 14.03
N GLU A 211 16.79 -6.24 14.94
CA GLU A 211 18.16 -5.90 14.57
C GLU A 211 18.96 -7.11 14.06
N ASN A 212 18.73 -8.27 14.68
CA ASN A 212 19.46 -9.52 14.42
C ASN A 212 18.62 -10.55 13.64
N VAL A 213 17.52 -10.12 13.01
CA VAL A 213 16.64 -11.00 12.23
C VAL A 213 17.07 -10.93 10.77
N SER A 214 17.50 -12.08 10.24
CA SER A 214 17.89 -12.22 8.84
C SER A 214 16.88 -13.03 8.03
N HIS A 215 16.89 -12.82 6.71
CA HIS A 215 16.12 -13.61 5.75
C HIS A 215 16.30 -15.12 5.95
N SER A 216 17.54 -15.59 6.11
CA SER A 216 17.85 -17.00 6.31
C SER A 216 17.33 -17.54 7.65
N ALA A 217 17.31 -16.73 8.71
CA ALA A 217 16.79 -17.16 10.01
C ALA A 217 15.28 -17.44 9.95
N LEU A 218 14.52 -16.54 9.29
CA LEU A 218 13.07 -16.73 9.10
C LEU A 218 12.76 -17.87 8.14
N LEU A 219 13.57 -18.05 7.09
CA LEU A 219 13.43 -19.18 6.20
C LEU A 219 13.70 -20.51 6.92
N GLY A 220 14.72 -20.56 7.79
CA GLY A 220 15.00 -21.72 8.64
C GLY A 220 13.81 -22.09 9.54
N LEU A 221 13.16 -21.10 10.18
CA LEU A 221 11.93 -21.36 10.94
C LEU A 221 10.82 -21.99 10.09
N LEU A 222 10.60 -21.49 8.86
CA LEU A 222 9.61 -22.08 7.92
C LEU A 222 9.99 -23.50 7.48
N GLU A 223 11.28 -23.82 7.40
CA GLU A 223 11.78 -25.16 7.07
C GLU A 223 11.63 -26.12 8.26
N GLU A 224 11.77 -25.62 9.48
CA GLU A 224 11.49 -26.33 10.74
C GLU A 224 9.98 -26.51 11.02
N GLY A 225 9.11 -26.10 10.08
CA GLY A 225 7.66 -26.30 10.16
C GLY A 225 6.90 -25.16 10.84
N ALA A 226 7.55 -24.05 11.17
CA ALA A 226 6.85 -22.85 11.65
C ALA A 226 5.83 -22.36 10.60
N LYS A 227 4.72 -21.79 11.08
CA LYS A 227 3.64 -21.26 10.25
C LYS A 227 3.43 -19.79 10.57
N ILE A 228 3.05 -19.03 9.54
CA ILE A 228 2.59 -17.65 9.74
C ILE A 228 1.13 -17.71 10.17
N SER A 229 0.85 -17.25 11.38
CA SER A 229 -0.50 -17.23 11.96
C SER A 229 -0.89 -15.81 12.37
N ALA A 230 -2.18 -15.53 12.29
CA ALA A 230 -2.78 -14.27 12.73
C ALA A 230 -3.52 -14.53 14.05
N THR A 231 -3.19 -13.75 15.08
CA THR A 231 -3.79 -13.85 16.42
C THR A 231 -4.45 -12.52 16.77
N ARG A 232 -5.75 -12.54 17.09
CA ARG A 232 -6.45 -11.35 17.54
C ARG A 232 -6.29 -11.19 19.05
N LEU A 233 -5.89 -10.00 19.49
CA LEU A 233 -5.85 -9.64 20.90
C LEU A 233 -7.26 -9.38 21.42
N THR A 234 -7.51 -9.81 22.66
CA THR A 234 -8.77 -9.62 23.38
C THR A 234 -8.48 -9.12 24.79
N GLU A 235 -9.49 -8.72 25.55
CA GLU A 235 -9.29 -8.34 26.96
C GLU A 235 -8.74 -9.51 27.81
N ALA A 236 -9.09 -10.75 27.47
CA ALA A 236 -8.62 -11.95 28.16
C ALA A 236 -7.25 -12.46 27.65
N PHE A 237 -6.87 -12.07 26.43
CA PHE A 237 -5.60 -12.45 25.80
C PHE A 237 -4.95 -11.19 25.24
N ASP A 238 -4.29 -10.48 26.14
CA ASP A 238 -3.66 -9.19 25.90
C ASP A 238 -2.24 -9.34 25.33
N TRP A 239 -1.56 -8.19 25.20
CA TRP A 239 -0.20 -8.13 24.68
C TRP A 239 0.80 -8.92 25.53
N ASP A 240 0.70 -8.85 26.86
CA ASP A 240 1.63 -9.53 27.76
C ASP A 240 1.43 -11.05 27.70
N ALA A 241 0.17 -11.51 27.66
CA ALA A 241 -0.16 -12.91 27.44
C ALA A 241 0.34 -13.41 26.08
N TYR A 242 0.22 -12.60 25.03
CA TYR A 242 0.78 -12.91 23.71
C TYR A 242 2.30 -13.07 23.75
N GLN A 243 3.02 -12.13 24.38
CA GLN A 243 4.47 -12.19 24.50
C GLN A 243 4.93 -13.42 25.28
N GLN A 244 4.27 -13.75 26.39
CA GLN A 244 4.58 -14.95 27.18
C GLN A 244 4.30 -16.23 26.39
N ARG A 245 3.14 -16.28 25.71
CA ARG A 245 2.78 -17.41 24.84
C ARG A 245 3.86 -17.62 23.81
N PHE A 246 4.30 -16.59 23.10
CA PHE A 246 5.20 -16.75 21.95
C PHE A 246 6.68 -16.42 22.22
N ALA A 247 7.08 -16.33 23.48
CA ALA A 247 8.46 -16.05 23.89
C ALA A 247 9.46 -17.08 23.33
N ASP A 248 9.11 -18.35 23.41
CA ASP A 248 9.97 -19.47 23.04
C ASP A 248 9.53 -20.10 21.72
N GLY A 249 9.99 -19.53 20.60
CA GLY A 249 9.95 -20.21 19.30
C GLY A 249 9.22 -19.49 18.17
N GLY A 250 9.69 -18.29 17.81
CA GLY A 250 9.31 -17.66 16.56
C GLY A 250 9.66 -16.18 16.48
N GLN A 251 8.95 -15.47 15.62
CA GLN A 251 9.16 -14.05 15.35
C GLN A 251 7.82 -13.36 15.08
N LEU A 252 7.48 -12.33 15.85
CA LEU A 252 6.39 -11.43 15.48
C LEU A 252 6.81 -10.66 14.22
N LEU A 253 5.96 -10.66 13.19
CA LEU A 253 6.26 -10.02 11.91
C LEU A 253 5.54 -8.68 11.80
N PHE A 254 4.21 -8.69 11.97
CA PHE A 254 3.36 -7.54 11.76
C PHE A 254 2.32 -7.37 12.86
N ALA A 255 1.83 -6.15 13.00
CA ALA A 255 0.65 -5.85 13.79
C ALA A 255 -0.34 -5.03 12.93
N VAL A 256 -1.62 -5.35 13.01
CA VAL A 256 -2.69 -4.67 12.29
C VAL A 256 -3.62 -4.04 13.32
N SER A 257 -3.76 -2.71 13.27
CA SER A 257 -4.68 -2.02 14.17
C SER A 257 -6.14 -2.23 13.76
N PRO A 258 -7.12 -1.95 14.65
CA PRO A 258 -8.55 -2.03 14.32
C PRO A 258 -8.96 -1.12 13.14
N ALA A 259 -8.20 -0.04 12.88
CA ALA A 259 -8.38 0.82 11.72
C ALA A 259 -7.87 0.21 10.40
N GLY A 260 -7.29 -1.00 10.44
CA GLY A 260 -6.71 -1.69 9.29
C GLY A 260 -5.33 -1.17 8.88
N ARG A 261 -4.60 -0.51 9.80
CA ARG A 261 -3.24 -0.02 9.52
C ARG A 261 -2.22 -1.12 9.80
N LEU A 262 -1.39 -1.43 8.81
CA LEU A 262 -0.28 -2.37 8.93
C LEU A 262 0.94 -1.70 9.58
N TYR A 263 1.45 -2.32 10.64
CA TYR A 263 2.70 -2.01 11.30
C TYR A 263 3.68 -3.15 11.09
N VAL A 264 4.88 -2.83 10.64
CA VAL A 264 5.98 -3.77 10.50
C VAL A 264 6.82 -3.71 11.76
N THR A 265 7.08 -4.86 12.40
CA THR A 265 7.95 -4.89 13.58
C THR A 265 9.40 -4.60 13.19
N GLY A 266 10.24 -4.25 14.17
CA GLY A 266 11.64 -3.88 13.97
C GLY A 266 12.05 -2.72 14.88
N PRO A 267 13.24 -2.12 14.69
CA PRO A 267 13.75 -1.04 15.53
C PRO A 267 12.86 0.20 15.58
N ALA A 268 12.07 0.45 14.53
CA ALA A 268 11.14 1.58 14.45
C ALA A 268 9.70 1.21 14.90
N PHE A 269 9.49 0.03 15.47
CA PHE A 269 8.18 -0.41 15.94
C PHE A 269 7.88 0.18 17.31
N ASP A 270 6.99 1.16 17.33
CA ASP A 270 6.57 1.91 18.52
C ASP A 270 5.09 1.68 18.88
N ALA A 271 4.40 0.84 18.11
CA ALA A 271 3.00 0.52 18.33
C ALA A 271 2.81 -0.20 19.66
N ARG A 272 1.70 0.10 20.34
CA ARG A 272 1.25 -0.57 21.55
C ARG A 272 -0.04 -1.32 21.25
N PRO A 273 0.02 -2.60 20.87
CA PRO A 273 -1.17 -3.37 20.54
C PRO A 273 -2.10 -3.50 21.76
N THR A 274 -3.39 -3.33 21.53
CA THR A 274 -4.44 -3.48 22.53
C THR A 274 -5.51 -4.45 22.00
N ALA A 275 -6.64 -4.58 22.71
CA ALA A 275 -7.79 -5.34 22.21
C ALA A 275 -8.14 -4.99 20.75
N ASP A 276 -8.60 -6.00 20.00
CA ASP A 276 -8.96 -5.96 18.58
C ASP A 276 -7.81 -5.81 17.57
N TRP A 277 -6.57 -5.63 18.03
CA TRP A 277 -5.42 -5.72 17.15
C TRP A 277 -5.22 -7.16 16.66
N VAL A 278 -4.73 -7.31 15.44
CA VAL A 278 -4.33 -8.61 14.88
C VAL A 278 -2.81 -8.65 14.75
N LEU A 279 -2.19 -9.60 15.44
CA LEU A 279 -0.76 -9.84 15.40
C LEU A 279 -0.45 -10.99 14.45
N ILE A 280 0.45 -10.77 13.51
CA ILE A 280 0.86 -11.76 12.52
C ILE A 280 2.30 -12.16 12.83
N GLY A 281 2.52 -13.42 13.18
CA GLY A 281 3.87 -13.90 13.50
C GLY A 281 4.15 -15.28 12.92
N LEU A 282 5.44 -15.59 12.83
CA LEU A 282 5.97 -16.87 12.37
C LEU A 282 6.37 -17.69 13.59
N TYR A 283 5.58 -18.72 13.92
CA TYR A 283 5.77 -19.51 15.13
C TYR A 283 5.78 -21.00 14.83
N LYS A 284 6.59 -21.74 15.59
CA LYS A 284 6.54 -23.20 15.55
C LYS A 284 5.16 -23.68 16.02
N PRO A 285 4.53 -24.63 15.32
CA PRO A 285 3.24 -25.16 15.75
C PRO A 285 3.40 -25.80 17.13
N ARG A 286 2.53 -25.42 18.07
CA ARG A 286 2.46 -26.09 19.36
C ARG A 286 1.33 -27.12 19.37
N PRO A 287 1.43 -28.19 20.17
CA PRO A 287 0.43 -29.25 20.23
C PRO A 287 -1.00 -28.73 20.49
N GLU A 288 -1.13 -27.63 21.24
CA GLU A 288 -2.40 -27.01 21.61
C GLU A 288 -3.07 -26.25 20.46
N ASP A 289 -2.31 -25.83 19.44
CA ASP A 289 -2.83 -25.04 18.31
C ASP A 289 -3.67 -25.93 17.35
N ASP A 290 -3.36 -27.23 17.28
CA ASP A 290 -4.10 -28.21 16.48
C ASP A 290 -5.48 -28.53 17.09
N GLU A 291 -5.61 -28.50 18.43
CA GLU A 291 -6.91 -28.66 19.12
C GLU A 291 -7.83 -27.44 18.90
N ALA A 292 -7.27 -26.23 18.89
CA ALA A 292 -8.03 -25.01 18.66
C ALA A 292 -8.51 -24.89 17.21
N ALA A 293 -7.65 -25.22 16.23
CA ALA A 293 -8.02 -25.27 14.81
C ALA A 293 -9.10 -26.34 14.52
N GLY A 294 -9.01 -27.51 15.17
CA GLY A 294 -10.01 -28.57 15.07
C GLY A 294 -11.39 -28.18 15.63
N LYS A 295 -11.45 -27.32 16.66
CA LYS A 295 -12.71 -26.79 17.22
C LYS A 295 -13.31 -25.69 16.35
N GLN A 296 -12.51 -24.80 15.77
CA GLN A 296 -13.01 -23.74 14.87
C GLN A 296 -13.52 -24.31 13.53
N ALA A 297 -12.87 -25.33 12.97
CA ALA A 297 -13.34 -26.00 11.75
C ALA A 297 -14.67 -26.76 11.96
N LYS A 298 -14.92 -27.31 13.15
CA LYS A 298 -16.20 -27.94 13.50
C LYS A 298 -17.33 -26.92 13.73
N ALA A 299 -17.02 -25.71 14.19
CA ALA A 299 -18.00 -24.66 14.42
C ALA A 299 -18.42 -23.92 13.13
N ALA A 300 -17.56 -23.91 12.10
CA ALA A 300 -17.87 -23.30 10.79
C ALA A 300 -18.57 -24.26 9.81
N GLY A 301 -18.71 -25.54 10.18
CA GLY A 301 -19.37 -26.58 9.38
C GLY A 301 -20.73 -27.03 9.92
N ALA A 302 -21.30 -26.30 10.88
CA ALA A 302 -22.64 -26.49 11.46
C ALA A 302 -23.49 -25.24 11.19
#